data_AF-A0A2M9F2E8-F1
#
_entry.id   AF-A0A2M9F2E8-F1
#
_cell.length_a   1.000
_cell.length_b   1.000
_cell.length_c   1.000
_cell.angle_alpha   90.00
_cell.angle_beta   90.00
_cell.angle_gamma   90.00
#
_symmetry.space_group_name_H-M   'P 1'
#
loop_
_entity.id
_entity.type
_entity.pdbx_description
1 polymer ?
#
loop_
_entity_poly.entity_id
_entity_poly.type
_entity_poly.pdbx_seq_one_letter_code
_entity_poly.pdbx_strand_id
1 'polypeptide(L)'
;MKKFNPSILLFVIALGIFVGLNLNNDFFSTTESLLDGIASSEVSQEQAEATVFNTENQSGNTSKLNYEIIYSIVKRYDGGTSYYVLLESVDLNSAVFMDDVKYIVDELVREKGEKISIEIFDNRDALELAYKQYGDLSLERTLTESENLWQARHYIAAYSGNLETGIYFNTLLMFPSASSDHPEVGEFVAITEYNPE
;
A
#
# COMPACT_ATOMS: atom_id res chain seq x y z
N MET A 1 7.61 -25.61 18.68
CA MET A 1 7.00 -24.36 19.16
C MET A 1 8.00 -23.22 18.95
N LYS A 2 7.83 -22.42 17.88
CA LYS A 2 8.70 -21.26 17.62
C LYS A 2 8.18 -20.08 18.44
N LYS A 3 9.06 -19.46 19.22
CA LYS A 3 8.74 -18.34 20.11
C LYS A 3 8.42 -17.12 19.26
N PHE A 4 7.24 -16.55 19.50
CA PHE A 4 6.76 -15.32 18.89
C PHE A 4 7.69 -14.16 19.28
N ASN A 5 8.18 -13.40 18.30
CA ASN A 5 9.11 -12.30 18.53
C ASN A 5 8.29 -11.02 18.80
N PRO A 6 8.30 -10.46 20.02
CA PRO A 6 7.39 -9.37 20.42
C PRO A 6 7.56 -8.09 19.60
N SER A 7 8.68 -7.92 18.89
CA SER A 7 8.93 -6.77 18.01
C SER A 7 8.05 -6.76 16.74
N ILE A 8 7.62 -7.92 16.25
CA ILE A 8 6.74 -8.02 15.06
C ILE A 8 5.30 -7.65 15.43
N LEU A 9 4.89 -7.98 16.66
CA LEU A 9 3.57 -7.60 17.20
C LEU A 9 3.47 -6.09 17.40
N LEU A 10 4.55 -5.45 17.86
CA LEU A 10 4.62 -4.00 18.02
C LEU A 10 4.48 -3.25 16.68
N PHE A 11 4.95 -3.81 15.57
CA PHE A 11 4.83 -3.18 14.25
C PHE A 11 3.39 -3.23 13.70
N VAL A 12 2.70 -4.38 13.85
CA VAL A 12 1.28 -4.51 13.49
C VAL A 12 0.38 -3.68 14.41
N ILE A 13 0.73 -3.59 15.70
CA ILE A 13 0.02 -2.75 16.67
C ILE A 13 0.27 -1.26 16.39
N ALA A 14 1.47 -0.82 16.03
CA ALA A 14 1.72 0.58 15.67
C ALA A 14 0.96 1.00 14.40
N LEU A 15 0.86 0.09 13.41
CA LEU A 15 0.07 0.32 12.20
C LEU A 15 -1.45 0.31 12.49
N GLY A 16 -1.92 -0.57 13.38
CA GLY A 16 -3.34 -0.64 13.78
C GLY A 16 -3.79 0.45 14.75
N ILE A 17 -2.89 0.94 15.62
CA ILE A 17 -3.19 2.03 16.57
C ILE A 17 -3.27 3.38 15.84
N PHE A 18 -2.52 3.59 14.75
CA PHE A 18 -2.66 4.81 13.94
C PHE A 18 -4.02 4.89 13.23
N VAL A 19 -4.62 3.74 12.89
CA VAL A 19 -6.01 3.66 12.39
C VAL A 19 -7.05 3.85 13.51
N GLY A 20 -6.69 3.57 14.77
CA GLY A 20 -7.63 3.50 15.90
C GLY A 20 -7.70 4.69 16.85
N LEU A 21 -6.83 5.71 16.74
CA LEU A 21 -6.76 6.79 17.75
C LEU A 21 -7.13 8.21 17.27
N ASN A 22 -7.75 8.36 16.10
CA ASN A 22 -8.38 9.62 15.69
C ASN A 22 -9.85 9.47 15.28
N LEU A 23 -10.61 8.70 16.05
CA LEU A 23 -12.06 8.83 16.12
C LEU A 23 -12.42 9.40 17.49
N ASN A 24 -12.72 10.70 17.51
CA ASN A 24 -13.39 11.32 18.63
C ASN A 24 -14.76 10.64 18.85
N ASN A 25 -14.85 9.85 19.92
CA ASN A 25 -15.89 9.84 20.96
C ASN A 25 -17.37 10.08 20.61
N ASP A 26 -17.94 9.53 19.53
CA ASP A 26 -19.41 9.49 19.38
C ASP A 26 -20.01 8.20 18.76
N PHE A 27 -19.23 7.12 18.60
CA PHE A 27 -19.72 5.94 17.84
C PHE A 27 -19.97 4.66 18.68
N PHE A 28 -19.73 4.66 19.99
CA PHE A 28 -19.97 3.48 20.85
C PHE A 28 -21.06 3.76 21.90
N SER A 29 -22.33 3.74 21.48
CA SER A 29 -23.47 3.66 22.41
C SER A 29 -24.70 2.91 21.87
N THR A 30 -24.62 2.16 20.76
CA THR A 30 -25.86 1.62 20.15
C THR A 30 -25.78 0.17 19.65
N THR A 31 -24.89 -0.65 20.19
CA THR A 31 -24.77 -2.07 19.76
C THR A 31 -25.14 -3.11 20.82
N GLU A 32 -25.68 -2.72 21.98
CA GLU A 32 -26.22 -3.68 22.97
C GLU A 32 -27.76 -3.81 22.97
N SER A 33 -28.47 -3.19 22.02
CA SER A 33 -29.95 -3.12 22.04
C SER A 33 -30.68 -3.78 20.87
N LEU A 34 -30.05 -4.65 20.07
CA LEU A 34 -30.68 -5.22 18.86
C LEU A 34 -30.66 -6.75 18.78
N LEU A 35 -30.71 -7.44 19.93
CA LEU A 35 -30.93 -8.90 20.00
C LEU A 35 -32.25 -9.30 20.68
N ASP A 36 -33.24 -8.40 20.70
CA ASP A 36 -34.59 -8.74 21.14
C ASP A 36 -35.62 -8.05 20.23
N GLY A 37 -36.34 -8.81 19.41
CA GLY A 37 -37.42 -8.28 18.58
C GLY A 37 -37.59 -8.88 17.19
N ILE A 38 -37.63 -10.21 17.06
CA ILE A 38 -38.26 -10.85 15.91
C ILE A 38 -39.78 -10.75 16.10
N ALA A 39 -40.46 -9.85 15.39
CA ALA A 39 -41.86 -10.02 14.99
C ALA A 39 -42.31 -8.96 13.96
N SER A 40 -42.62 -9.43 12.75
CA SER A 40 -43.71 -8.97 11.86
C SER A 40 -43.91 -7.47 11.67
N SER A 41 -43.68 -6.97 10.45
CA SER A 41 -44.76 -6.53 9.53
C SER A 41 -44.20 -6.01 8.20
N GLU A 42 -45.07 -6.06 7.20
CA GLU A 42 -44.85 -6.06 5.75
C GLU A 42 -44.40 -4.74 5.10
N VAL A 43 -43.63 -4.92 4.02
CA VAL A 43 -43.64 -4.22 2.71
C VAL A 43 -43.67 -2.69 2.69
N SER A 44 -42.58 -2.11 2.19
CA SER A 44 -42.61 -1.18 1.06
C SER A 44 -41.30 -1.27 0.29
N GLN A 45 -41.41 -1.50 -1.03
CA GLN A 45 -40.30 -1.49 -1.97
C GLN A 45 -39.83 -0.04 -2.16
N GLU A 46 -38.55 0.22 -1.93
CA GLU A 46 -37.86 1.32 -2.58
C GLU A 46 -36.52 0.82 -3.10
N GLN A 47 -36.37 1.05 -4.40
CA GLN A 47 -35.35 0.57 -5.32
C GLN A 47 -34.07 1.37 -5.09
N ALA A 48 -33.07 0.79 -4.42
CA ALA A 48 -31.73 1.36 -4.39
C ALA A 48 -31.01 0.95 -5.69
N GLU A 49 -30.86 1.92 -6.60
CA GLU A 49 -30.02 1.83 -7.78
C GLU A 49 -28.60 1.38 -7.41
N ALA A 50 -28.18 0.27 -8.02
CA ALA A 50 -26.77 -0.05 -8.13
C ALA A 50 -26.12 1.03 -9.00
N THR A 51 -25.28 1.88 -8.39
CA THR A 51 -24.38 2.74 -9.16
C THR A 51 -23.34 1.85 -9.83
N VAL A 52 -23.67 1.42 -11.04
CA VAL A 52 -22.76 0.83 -12.00
C VAL A 52 -21.72 1.91 -12.34
N PHE A 53 -20.51 1.78 -11.82
CA PHE A 53 -19.37 2.51 -12.36
C PHE A 53 -19.10 1.97 -13.77
N ASN A 54 -19.68 2.64 -14.77
CA ASN A 54 -19.24 2.52 -16.14
C ASN A 54 -17.84 3.11 -16.23
N THR A 55 -16.82 2.27 -16.10
CA THR A 55 -15.49 2.60 -16.59
C THR A 55 -15.55 2.55 -18.10
N GLU A 56 -15.88 3.69 -18.72
CA GLU A 56 -15.62 3.88 -20.13
C GLU A 56 -14.13 3.69 -20.38
N ASN A 57 -13.88 2.72 -21.24
CA ASN A 57 -12.60 2.26 -21.72
C ASN A 57 -11.94 3.38 -22.54
N GLN A 58 -11.13 4.23 -21.90
CA GLN A 58 -10.18 5.09 -22.61
C GLN A 58 -8.82 4.41 -22.65
N SER A 59 -8.75 3.43 -23.55
CA SER A 59 -7.51 3.01 -24.18
C SER A 59 -6.92 4.19 -24.97
N GLY A 60 -5.66 4.51 -24.69
CA GLY A 60 -4.81 5.22 -25.64
C GLY A 60 -4.24 6.56 -25.17
N ASN A 61 -3.38 6.53 -24.15
CA ASN A 61 -2.05 7.16 -24.20
C ASN A 61 -1.23 6.70 -23.00
N THR A 62 -0.58 5.54 -23.09
CA THR A 62 0.34 5.07 -22.03
C THR A 62 1.59 5.94 -22.06
N SER A 63 1.61 7.01 -21.28
CA SER A 63 2.85 7.69 -20.94
C SER A 63 3.68 6.72 -20.11
N LYS A 64 4.45 5.84 -20.77
CA LYS A 64 5.29 4.85 -20.10
C LYS A 64 6.33 5.58 -19.25
N LEU A 65 6.04 5.68 -17.97
CA LEU A 65 6.90 6.34 -17.01
C LEU A 65 8.22 5.56 -16.90
N ASN A 66 9.35 6.25 -17.10
CA ASN A 66 10.66 5.59 -17.05
C ASN A 66 11.01 5.20 -15.61
N TYR A 67 11.66 4.05 -15.46
CA TYR A 67 12.11 3.58 -14.15
C TYR A 67 13.56 3.08 -14.17
N GLU A 68 14.21 3.11 -13.01
CA GLU A 68 15.55 2.57 -12.79
C GLU A 68 15.56 1.71 -11.52
N ILE A 69 16.15 0.50 -11.59
CA ILE A 69 16.44 -0.30 -10.39
C ILE A 69 17.74 0.24 -9.77
N ILE A 70 17.64 0.93 -8.64
CA ILE A 70 18.81 1.50 -7.96
C ILE A 70 19.50 0.44 -7.09
N TYR A 71 18.71 -0.36 -6.37
CA TYR A 71 19.24 -1.42 -5.51
C TYR A 71 18.51 -2.74 -5.71
N SER A 72 19.25 -3.84 -5.48
CA SER A 72 18.73 -5.19 -5.40
C SER A 72 19.37 -5.91 -4.21
N ILE A 73 18.56 -6.57 -3.39
CA ILE A 73 19.03 -7.25 -2.19
C ILE A 73 18.23 -8.53 -1.91
N VAL A 74 18.92 -9.62 -1.59
CA VAL A 74 18.30 -10.89 -1.18
C VAL A 74 18.13 -10.89 0.34
N LYS A 75 17.00 -10.36 0.83
CA LYS A 75 16.76 -10.17 2.27
C LYS A 75 15.35 -10.55 2.74
N ARG A 76 14.43 -10.91 1.84
CA ARG A 76 13.12 -11.41 2.25
C ARG A 76 13.28 -12.66 3.12
N TYR A 77 12.38 -12.87 4.08
CA TYR A 77 12.46 -14.00 5.01
C TYR A 77 12.44 -15.36 4.31
N ASP A 78 11.84 -15.42 3.12
CA ASP A 78 11.71 -16.59 2.26
C ASP A 78 12.84 -16.71 1.22
N GLY A 79 13.83 -15.82 1.26
CA GLY A 79 14.95 -15.77 0.32
C GLY A 79 14.63 -15.12 -1.02
N GLY A 80 13.46 -14.47 -1.18
CA GLY A 80 13.18 -13.63 -2.35
C GLY A 80 14.06 -12.38 -2.42
N THR A 81 14.10 -11.77 -3.61
CA THR A 81 14.87 -10.54 -3.87
C THR A 81 13.98 -9.31 -3.72
N SER A 82 14.45 -8.30 -3.00
CA SER A 82 13.84 -6.97 -2.94
C SER A 82 14.54 -6.03 -3.92
N TYR A 83 13.78 -5.33 -4.73
CA TYR A 83 14.25 -4.30 -5.66
C TYR A 83 13.77 -2.92 -5.19
N TYR A 84 14.66 -1.94 -5.22
CA TYR A 84 14.33 -0.53 -4.94
C TYR A 84 14.35 0.22 -6.26
N VAL A 85 13.19 0.70 -6.68
CA VAL A 85 12.93 1.24 -8.00
C VAL A 85 12.65 2.73 -7.90
N LEU A 86 13.36 3.51 -8.72
CA LEU A 86 13.14 4.94 -8.88
C LEU A 86 12.33 5.19 -10.14
N LEU A 87 11.26 5.95 -10.00
CA LEU A 87 10.43 6.49 -11.06
C LEU A 87 10.87 7.91 -11.43
N GLU A 88 10.57 8.34 -12.66
CA GLU A 88 10.41 9.77 -12.90
C GLU A 88 9.33 10.35 -11.96
N SER A 89 9.44 11.65 -11.64
CA SER A 89 8.53 12.32 -10.71
C SER A 89 7.07 12.08 -11.10
N VAL A 90 6.25 11.67 -10.14
CA VAL A 90 4.85 11.31 -10.37
C VAL A 90 3.95 12.51 -10.05
N ASP A 91 2.95 12.77 -10.89
CA ASP A 91 1.86 13.69 -10.55
C ASP A 91 0.79 12.95 -9.74
N LEU A 92 0.75 13.23 -8.44
CA LEU A 92 -0.20 12.64 -7.51
C LEU A 92 -1.60 13.28 -7.57
N ASN A 93 -1.88 14.20 -8.49
CA ASN A 93 -3.24 14.71 -8.70
C ASN A 93 -4.05 13.87 -9.71
N SER A 94 -3.47 12.76 -10.18
CA SER A 94 -4.02 11.92 -11.24
C SER A 94 -3.83 10.45 -10.90
N ALA A 95 -4.82 9.61 -11.19
CA ALA A 95 -4.71 8.15 -11.02
C ALA A 95 -3.85 7.46 -12.09
N VAL A 96 -3.40 8.18 -13.13
CA VAL A 96 -2.71 7.59 -14.29
C VAL A 96 -1.46 6.80 -13.89
N PHE A 97 -0.71 7.28 -12.90
CA PHE A 97 0.52 6.61 -12.45
C PHE A 97 0.25 5.19 -11.89
N MET A 98 -0.98 4.90 -11.47
CA MET A 98 -1.31 3.58 -10.92
C MET A 98 -1.20 2.49 -11.99
N ASP A 99 -1.55 2.80 -13.24
CA ASP A 99 -1.41 1.86 -14.35
C ASP A 99 0.05 1.72 -14.79
N ASP A 100 0.84 2.80 -14.70
CA ASP A 100 2.30 2.73 -14.90
C ASP A 100 2.97 1.84 -13.85
N VAL A 101 2.56 1.96 -12.58
CA VAL A 101 3.05 1.09 -11.50
C VAL A 101 2.74 -0.38 -11.78
N LYS A 102 1.50 -0.71 -12.15
CA LYS A 102 1.12 -2.09 -12.51
C LYS A 102 1.98 -2.61 -13.65
N TYR A 103 2.14 -1.82 -14.71
CA TYR A 103 2.96 -2.18 -15.84
C TYR A 103 4.43 -2.46 -15.43
N ILE A 104 5.01 -1.62 -14.58
CA ILE A 104 6.37 -1.82 -14.06
C ILE A 104 6.47 -3.10 -13.23
N VAL A 105 5.48 -3.39 -12.38
CA VAL A 105 5.41 -4.63 -11.61
C VAL A 105 5.35 -5.83 -12.56
N ASP A 106 4.53 -5.80 -13.60
CA ASP A 106 4.43 -6.86 -14.61
C ASP A 106 5.75 -7.09 -15.33
N GLU A 107 6.41 -6.01 -15.78
CA GLU A 107 7.72 -6.12 -16.43
C GLU A 107 8.74 -6.77 -15.50
N LEU A 108 8.83 -6.32 -14.24
CA LEU A 108 9.80 -6.82 -13.28
C LEU A 108 9.53 -8.27 -12.87
N VAL A 109 8.27 -8.65 -12.69
CA VAL A 109 7.92 -10.04 -12.36
C VAL A 109 8.21 -10.97 -13.54
N ARG A 110 7.89 -10.54 -14.77
CA ARG A 110 8.22 -11.30 -15.98
C ARG A 110 9.72 -11.48 -16.16
N GLU A 111 10.53 -10.47 -15.84
CA GLU A 111 11.98 -10.53 -16.01
C GLU A 111 12.72 -11.24 -14.87
N LYS A 112 12.28 -11.04 -13.61
CA LYS A 112 13.02 -11.46 -12.41
C LYS A 112 12.39 -12.65 -11.70
N GLY A 113 11.18 -13.04 -12.11
CA GLY A 113 10.37 -14.09 -11.50
C GLY A 113 9.45 -13.55 -10.39
N GLU A 114 8.51 -14.40 -9.97
CA GLU A 114 7.42 -14.03 -9.07
C GLU A 114 7.84 -13.82 -7.61
N LYS A 115 8.98 -14.41 -7.19
CA LYS A 115 9.44 -14.36 -5.80
C LYS A 115 10.27 -13.12 -5.48
N ILE A 116 9.66 -11.96 -5.69
CA ILE A 116 10.31 -10.66 -5.58
C ILE A 116 9.45 -9.67 -4.78
N SER A 117 10.11 -8.75 -4.09
CA SER A 117 9.48 -7.54 -3.58
C SER A 117 9.99 -6.34 -4.35
N ILE A 118 9.14 -5.33 -4.54
CA ILE A 118 9.48 -4.12 -5.29
C ILE A 118 9.05 -2.94 -4.43
N GLU A 119 9.99 -2.06 -4.11
CA GLU A 119 9.78 -0.81 -3.37
C GLU A 119 9.93 0.35 -4.36
N ILE A 120 8.87 1.10 -4.63
CA ILE A 120 8.82 2.10 -5.70
C ILE A 120 8.77 3.50 -5.11
N PHE A 121 9.69 4.36 -5.55
CA PHE A 121 9.81 5.76 -5.13
C PHE A 121 9.88 6.68 -6.35
N ASP A 122 9.43 7.93 -6.21
CA ASP A 122 9.59 8.96 -7.23
C ASP A 122 10.72 9.96 -6.90
N ASN A 123 11.39 9.78 -5.77
CA ASN A 123 12.50 10.61 -5.31
C ASN A 123 13.69 9.77 -4.86
N ARG A 124 14.87 10.09 -5.40
CA ARG A 124 16.11 9.35 -5.13
C ARG A 124 16.52 9.42 -3.65
N ASP A 125 16.40 10.57 -3.00
CA ASP A 125 16.84 10.73 -1.61
C ASP A 125 15.91 9.97 -0.64
N ALA A 126 14.61 9.91 -0.93
CA ALA A 126 13.67 9.10 -0.18
C ALA A 126 13.97 7.59 -0.32
N LEU A 127 14.27 7.13 -1.54
CA LEU A 127 14.69 5.75 -1.81
C LEU A 127 15.99 5.41 -1.07
N GLU A 128 17.01 6.26 -1.17
CA GLU A 128 18.29 6.10 -0.47
C GLU A 128 18.09 5.97 1.04
N LEU A 129 17.23 6.83 1.61
CA LEU A 129 16.92 6.79 3.02
C LEU A 129 16.22 5.47 3.42
N ALA A 130 15.27 5.00 2.62
CA ALA A 130 14.57 3.74 2.84
C ALA A 130 15.51 2.53 2.70
N TYR A 131 16.41 2.56 1.72
CA TYR A 131 17.42 1.51 1.52
C TYR A 131 18.38 1.43 2.70
N LYS A 132 18.88 2.57 3.19
CA LYS A 132 19.75 2.60 4.36
C LYS A 132 19.05 2.13 5.64
N GLN A 133 17.75 2.41 5.75
CA GLN A 133 16.95 2.02 6.91
C GLN A 133 16.59 0.54 6.93
N TYR A 134 16.14 -0.01 5.79
CA TYR A 134 15.55 -1.35 5.72
C TYR A 134 16.34 -2.33 4.84
N GLY A 135 17.02 -1.83 3.81
CA GLY A 135 17.82 -2.61 2.87
C GLY A 135 19.13 -3.08 3.49
N ASP A 136 20.14 -2.22 3.53
CA ASP A 136 21.49 -2.58 4.02
C ASP A 136 21.70 -2.31 5.52
N LEU A 137 20.77 -1.61 6.17
CA LEU A 137 20.83 -1.21 7.60
C LEU A 137 21.97 -0.25 7.93
N SER A 138 22.54 0.45 6.95
CA SER A 138 23.66 1.40 7.14
C SER A 138 23.24 2.75 7.75
N LEU A 139 21.94 3.00 7.95
CA LEU A 139 21.47 4.25 8.56
C LEU A 139 21.93 4.40 10.02
N GLU A 140 22.03 3.30 10.78
CA GLU A 140 22.50 3.24 12.18
C GLU A 140 21.78 4.15 13.19
N ARG A 141 20.62 4.71 12.82
CA ARG A 141 19.75 5.53 13.67
C ARG A 141 18.29 5.39 13.26
N THR A 142 17.40 5.86 14.11
CA THR A 142 16.00 6.06 13.73
C THR A 142 15.86 7.30 12.85
N LEU A 143 14.84 7.30 11.98
CA LEU A 143 14.43 8.50 11.27
C LEU A 143 13.85 9.54 12.21
N THR A 144 14.07 10.81 11.89
CA THR A 144 13.30 11.90 12.50
C THR A 144 11.86 11.86 12.01
N GLU A 145 10.97 12.58 12.69
CA GLU A 145 9.58 12.72 12.24
C GLU A 145 9.48 13.32 10.83
N SER A 146 10.25 14.38 10.56
CA SER A 146 10.29 15.03 9.26
C SER A 146 10.79 14.11 8.15
N GLU A 147 11.78 13.27 8.44
CA GLU A 147 12.32 12.28 7.50
C GLU A 147 11.31 11.17 7.20
N ASN A 148 10.59 10.68 8.22
CA ASN A 148 9.52 9.70 8.02
C ASN A 148 8.42 10.28 7.13
N LEU A 149 7.95 11.51 7.42
CA LEU A 149 6.92 12.18 6.63
C LEU A 149 7.38 12.45 5.20
N TRP A 150 8.64 12.81 5.01
CA TRP A 150 9.22 13.00 3.67
C TRP A 150 9.28 11.69 2.89
N GLN A 151 9.83 10.63 3.50
CA GLN A 151 9.91 9.31 2.86
C GLN A 151 8.52 8.79 2.47
N ALA A 152 7.53 8.95 3.35
CA ALA A 152 6.16 8.48 3.11
C ALA A 152 5.48 9.17 1.92
N ARG A 153 5.78 10.45 1.63
CA ARG A 153 5.23 11.17 0.46
C ARG A 153 5.80 10.70 -0.86
N HIS A 154 7.03 10.21 -0.83
CA HIS A 154 7.79 9.80 -2.01
C HIS A 154 7.84 8.29 -2.21
N TYR A 155 7.16 7.54 -1.35
CA TYR A 155 6.95 6.12 -1.49
C TYR A 155 5.64 5.92 -2.23
N ILE A 156 5.71 5.38 -3.44
CA ILE A 156 4.60 5.39 -4.41
C ILE A 156 3.85 4.07 -4.40
N ALA A 157 4.58 2.96 -4.31
CA ALA A 157 3.99 1.65 -4.30
C ALA A 157 4.93 0.60 -3.72
N ALA A 158 4.34 -0.50 -3.28
CA ALA A 158 5.08 -1.68 -2.88
C ALA A 158 4.41 -2.94 -3.43
N TYR A 159 5.20 -3.84 -3.98
CA TYR A 159 4.73 -5.16 -4.40
C TYR A 159 5.42 -6.25 -3.60
N SER A 160 4.65 -7.26 -3.18
CA SER A 160 5.16 -8.48 -2.56
C SER A 160 4.61 -9.69 -3.31
N GLY A 161 5.43 -10.26 -4.19
CA GLY A 161 5.06 -11.44 -4.98
C GLY A 161 5.43 -12.74 -4.28
N ASN A 162 4.54 -13.72 -4.36
CA ASN A 162 4.69 -15.08 -3.86
C ASN A 162 5.20 -15.10 -2.42
N LEU A 163 4.54 -14.31 -1.55
CA LEU A 163 4.89 -14.15 -0.15
C LEU A 163 3.78 -14.74 0.71
N GLU A 164 4.00 -15.94 1.27
CA GLU A 164 2.97 -16.64 2.06
C GLU A 164 2.53 -15.90 3.33
N THR A 165 3.38 -15.01 3.87
CA THR A 165 3.02 -14.16 5.01
C THR A 165 2.53 -12.77 4.60
N GLY A 166 2.33 -12.52 3.31
CA GLY A 166 1.71 -11.30 2.80
C GLY A 166 0.23 -11.22 3.22
N ILE A 167 -0.37 -10.04 3.06
CA ILE A 167 -1.82 -9.86 3.25
C ILE A 167 -2.58 -10.74 2.25
N TYR A 168 -2.11 -10.71 0.99
CA TYR A 168 -2.48 -11.60 -0.10
C TYR A 168 -1.23 -12.31 -0.64
N PHE A 169 -1.43 -13.40 -1.40
CA PHE A 169 -0.32 -14.18 -1.97
C PHE A 169 0.61 -13.33 -2.86
N ASN A 170 -0.02 -12.46 -3.67
CA ASN A 170 0.63 -11.38 -4.39
C ASN A 170 -0.05 -10.06 -3.99
N THR A 171 0.63 -9.22 -3.22
CA THR A 171 0.05 -7.97 -2.70
C THR A 171 0.65 -6.77 -3.41
N LEU A 172 -0.19 -5.89 -3.97
CA LEU A 172 0.19 -4.55 -4.42
C LEU A 172 -0.38 -3.51 -3.45
N LEU A 173 0.50 -2.67 -2.94
CA LEU A 173 0.21 -1.53 -2.08
C LEU A 173 0.43 -0.24 -2.90
N MET A 174 -0.55 0.64 -2.89
CA MET A 174 -0.47 1.96 -3.51
C MET A 174 -0.43 3.05 -2.43
N PHE A 175 0.41 4.04 -2.64
CA PHE A 175 0.75 5.14 -1.74
C PHE A 175 0.81 6.46 -2.55
N PRO A 176 0.97 7.64 -1.91
CA PRO A 176 0.98 7.93 -0.47
C PRO A 176 -0.38 7.77 0.23
N SER A 177 -0.36 7.89 1.56
CA SER A 177 -1.55 7.98 2.42
C SER A 177 -1.85 9.43 2.82
N ALA A 178 -3.12 9.82 2.77
CA ALA A 178 -3.59 11.16 3.13
C ALA A 178 -3.42 11.31 4.64
N SER A 179 -2.92 12.46 5.02
CA SER A 179 -2.99 12.91 6.41
C SER A 179 -3.96 14.08 6.50
N SER A 180 -4.47 14.37 7.70
CA SER A 180 -5.31 15.56 7.93
C SER A 180 -4.64 16.87 7.51
N ASP A 181 -3.30 16.90 7.58
CA ASP A 181 -2.48 18.05 7.24
C ASP A 181 -2.17 18.13 5.73
N HIS A 182 -2.39 17.02 5.00
CA HIS A 182 -2.17 16.89 3.57
C HIS A 182 -3.22 15.94 2.97
N PRO A 183 -4.46 16.41 2.80
CA PRO A 183 -5.56 15.58 2.29
C PRO A 183 -5.32 15.12 0.83
N GLU A 184 -4.48 15.83 0.07
CA GLU A 184 -4.15 15.56 -1.33
C GLU A 184 -3.38 14.25 -1.55
N VAL A 185 -2.71 13.70 -0.52
CA VAL A 185 -1.79 12.56 -0.65
C VAL A 185 -2.42 11.21 -0.30
N GLY A 186 -3.75 11.04 -0.29
CA GLY A 186 -4.36 9.74 0.09
C GLY A 186 -5.57 9.27 -0.65
N GLU A 187 -5.87 9.87 -1.78
CA GLU A 187 -6.91 9.34 -2.66
C GLU A 187 -6.50 7.98 -3.27
N PHE A 188 -5.21 7.62 -3.23
CA PHE A 188 -4.66 6.46 -3.93
C PHE A 188 -4.22 5.31 -3.02
N VAL A 189 -4.53 5.35 -1.71
CA VAL A 189 -4.23 4.21 -0.83
C VAL A 189 -5.09 3.02 -1.21
N ALA A 190 -4.44 1.98 -1.72
CA ALA A 190 -5.09 0.73 -2.05
C ALA A 190 -4.21 -0.46 -1.66
N ILE A 191 -4.85 -1.52 -1.19
CA ILE A 191 -4.23 -2.82 -0.96
C ILE A 191 -5.01 -3.81 -1.82
N THR A 192 -4.36 -4.43 -2.79
CA THR A 192 -5.01 -5.36 -3.70
C THR A 192 -4.23 -6.67 -3.80
N GLU A 193 -4.96 -7.77 -3.96
CA GLU A 193 -4.37 -8.97 -4.53
C GLU A 193 -4.13 -8.69 -6.02
N TYR A 194 -2.88 -8.75 -6.45
CA TYR A 194 -2.48 -8.39 -7.81
C TYR A 194 -1.64 -9.51 -8.41
N ASN A 195 -2.15 -10.16 -9.45
CA ASN A 195 -1.46 -11.24 -10.16
C ASN A 195 -0.93 -10.68 -11.48
N PRO A 196 0.39 -10.42 -11.59
CA PRO A 196 0.99 -9.89 -12.82
C PRO A 196 0.80 -10.83 -14.01
N GLU A 197 0.58 -10.27 -15.19
CA GLU A 197 0.38 -10.99 -16.45
C GLU A 197 1.66 -11.17 -17.30
#